data_AF-A0A4R6KSU7-F1
#
_entry.id   AF-A0A4R6KSU7-F1
#
_cell.length_a   1.000
_cell.length_b   1.000
_cell.length_c   1.000
_cell.angle_alpha   90.00
_cell.angle_beta   90.00
_cell.angle_gamma   90.00
#
_symmetry.space_group_name_H-M   'P 1'
#
loop_
_entity.id
_entity.type
_entity.pdbx_description
1 polymer ?
#
loop_
_entity_poly.entity_id
_entity_poly.type
_entity_poly.pdbx_seq_one_letter_code
_entity_poly.pdbx_strand_id
1 'polypeptide(L)'
;MTIHHALRPTVLASASRVPAAPVLAPAGIAPAGVAPAGVAPAGVAPAVPTAAVRAATVRAAAGLGGGTPGRPGAGISGAGRVGAEGSGSGRGADGFESVAGGNGDEERLARAGLSRVVEPGDLAALKAFEGLPPLEIWDRLQHNASGLERWSTRLATADPHRDLERAAAAGARFVIPGDDEWPAEVEVLDEAGQLTRRAGVPFGLWVRGRANLRRALTRAVAIVGARACSSYGEHVSAELSSGLADNGLTVVSGGAYGIDAAAHRGALAAAGTTIAVLACGVDVSYPKRNSALLSRIAEDGLVITELPPGCAPTKLRFLARNRLIAAITQGTVVIEAAVRSGALNTAGWAEQCGRPVLAVPGPITSRMSAGSHLLVRERNAVLATNVADIIEAISPFGTNLTQPPRAAPTLTDTLDPDLQRTLDAVPVHNPATTDRIANTAGLDVPTAQQCLQTLAALTLITQTPAGWRLPTPPPPSP
;
A
#
# COMPACT_ATOMS: atom_id res chain seq x y z
N MET A 1 -3.03 26.16 -76.63
CA MET A 1 -2.93 24.87 -75.91
C MET A 1 -3.35 25.15 -74.46
N THR A 2 -4.65 25.25 -74.18
CA THR A 2 -5.57 24.17 -73.74
C THR A 2 -5.85 24.34 -72.24
N ILE A 3 -6.99 24.99 -71.91
CA ILE A 3 -8.00 24.62 -70.88
C ILE A 3 -7.50 24.50 -69.40
N HIS A 4 -8.05 25.09 -68.32
CA HIS A 4 -9.42 25.46 -67.91
C HIS A 4 -9.39 26.56 -66.82
N HIS A 5 -10.39 27.46 -66.87
CA HIS A 5 -10.83 28.39 -65.82
C HIS A 5 -11.63 27.62 -64.74
N ALA A 6 -11.62 28.07 -63.46
CA ALA A 6 -12.81 28.40 -62.64
C ALA A 6 -12.70 28.20 -61.10
N LEU A 7 -13.02 29.29 -60.40
CA LEU A 7 -14.02 29.44 -59.31
C LEU A 7 -13.78 28.84 -57.90
N ARG A 8 -13.92 29.75 -56.91
CA ARG A 8 -14.22 29.52 -55.49
C ARG A 8 -15.47 28.64 -55.30
N PRO A 9 -15.61 28.04 -54.11
CA PRO A 9 -16.88 28.20 -53.40
C PRO A 9 -16.72 28.65 -51.94
N THR A 10 -17.62 29.56 -51.62
CA THR A 10 -18.16 29.95 -50.32
C THR A 10 -18.50 28.72 -49.46
N VAL A 11 -18.11 28.71 -48.19
CA VAL A 11 -18.73 27.81 -47.18
C VAL A 11 -19.30 28.67 -46.07
N LEU A 12 -20.60 28.50 -45.87
CA LEU A 12 -21.46 29.17 -44.91
C LEU A 12 -21.02 28.89 -43.47
N ALA A 13 -21.04 29.94 -42.65
CA ALA A 13 -21.18 29.82 -41.20
C ALA A 13 -22.58 29.30 -40.87
N SER A 14 -22.64 28.09 -40.32
CA SER A 14 -23.82 27.53 -39.67
C SER A 14 -23.52 27.40 -38.19
N ALA A 15 -24.08 28.32 -37.41
CA ALA A 15 -24.11 28.24 -35.95
C ALA A 15 -25.18 27.22 -35.54
N SER A 16 -24.75 26.06 -35.03
CA SER A 16 -25.64 25.17 -34.29
C SER A 16 -25.37 25.33 -32.80
N ARG A 17 -26.31 25.97 -32.12
CA ARG A 17 -26.38 26.14 -30.67
C ARG A 17 -26.66 24.78 -30.02
N VAL A 18 -25.73 24.28 -29.22
CA VAL A 18 -26.00 23.23 -28.23
C VAL A 18 -26.64 23.91 -27.00
N PRO A 19 -27.81 23.46 -26.50
CA PRO A 19 -28.41 24.05 -25.31
C PRO A 19 -27.61 23.68 -24.07
N ALA A 20 -27.24 24.70 -23.30
CA ALA A 20 -26.61 24.57 -21.99
C ALA A 20 -27.58 23.91 -20.99
N ALA A 21 -27.10 22.90 -20.26
CA ALA A 21 -27.79 22.32 -19.14
C ALA A 21 -27.91 23.33 -17.97
N PRO A 22 -29.03 23.37 -17.23
CA PRO A 22 -29.22 24.33 -16.16
C PRO A 22 -28.33 24.01 -14.95
N VAL A 23 -27.55 25.01 -14.54
CA VAL A 23 -26.80 25.06 -13.29
C VAL A 23 -27.79 25.19 -12.12
N LEU A 24 -27.88 24.14 -11.29
CA LEU A 24 -28.60 24.20 -10.02
C LEU A 24 -27.75 24.95 -8.99
N ALA A 25 -28.23 26.11 -8.56
CA ALA A 25 -27.65 26.90 -7.47
C ALA A 25 -27.85 26.19 -6.11
N PRO A 26 -26.88 26.26 -5.18
CA PRO A 26 -27.05 25.74 -3.83
C PRO A 26 -27.98 26.67 -3.02
N ALA A 27 -29.07 26.10 -2.51
CA ALA A 27 -29.96 26.77 -1.57
C ALA A 27 -29.22 27.03 -0.25
N GLY A 28 -29.09 28.32 0.11
CA GLY A 28 -28.56 28.76 1.39
C GLY A 28 -29.55 28.48 2.53
N ILE A 29 -29.05 27.86 3.59
CA ILE A 29 -29.74 27.80 4.89
C ILE A 29 -29.04 28.83 5.79
N ALA A 30 -29.76 29.90 6.11
CA ALA A 30 -29.35 30.89 7.10
C ALA A 30 -29.63 30.38 8.54
N PRO A 31 -28.86 30.82 9.55
CA PRO A 31 -28.97 30.32 10.91
C PRO A 31 -30.06 31.05 11.71
N ALA A 32 -30.89 30.29 12.43
CA ALA A 32 -31.79 30.85 13.44
C ALA A 32 -31.05 31.00 14.77
N GLY A 33 -30.87 32.25 15.22
CA GLY A 33 -30.43 32.59 16.55
C GLY A 33 -31.61 32.66 17.53
N VAL A 34 -31.42 32.12 18.73
CA VAL A 34 -32.20 32.46 19.94
C VAL A 34 -31.22 32.53 21.11
N ALA A 35 -31.25 33.65 21.82
CA ALA A 35 -30.55 33.88 23.09
C ALA A 35 -31.60 34.11 24.21
N PRO A 36 -31.22 34.31 25.49
CA PRO A 36 -31.40 33.34 26.57
C PRO A 36 -32.48 33.72 27.60
N ALA A 37 -32.90 32.77 28.43
CA ALA A 37 -33.59 33.03 29.69
C ALA A 37 -33.06 32.09 30.77
N GLY A 38 -32.57 32.67 31.87
CA GLY A 38 -32.07 31.93 33.02
C GLY A 38 -33.18 31.43 33.94
N VAL A 39 -32.78 30.60 34.91
CA VAL A 39 -33.17 30.59 36.34
C VAL A 39 -32.48 29.36 36.98
N ALA A 40 -31.64 29.62 37.99
CA ALA A 40 -31.13 28.65 38.97
C ALA A 40 -32.18 28.47 40.11
N PRO A 41 -32.09 27.54 41.11
CA PRO A 41 -30.86 27.12 41.80
C PRO A 41 -30.81 25.67 42.39
N ALA A 42 -29.73 25.46 43.15
CA ALA A 42 -29.53 24.53 44.29
C ALA A 42 -28.82 23.18 44.05
N GLY A 43 -27.48 23.25 44.17
CA GLY A 43 -26.69 22.61 45.24
C GLY A 43 -26.69 21.09 45.40
N VAL A 44 -25.49 20.48 45.29
CA VAL A 44 -24.78 19.70 46.34
C VAL A 44 -23.50 19.10 45.71
N ALA A 45 -22.36 19.36 46.35
CA ALA A 45 -21.01 18.82 46.06
C ALA A 45 -20.91 17.33 46.54
N PRO A 46 -19.83 16.53 46.33
CA PRO A 46 -18.42 16.93 46.52
C PRO A 46 -17.32 16.19 45.70
N ALA A 47 -16.09 16.68 45.95
CA ALA A 47 -14.80 15.97 46.11
C ALA A 47 -14.02 15.42 44.89
N VAL A 48 -12.83 16.02 44.74
CA VAL A 48 -11.63 15.56 44.02
C VAL A 48 -10.92 14.46 44.83
N PRO A 49 -10.18 13.55 44.18
CA PRO A 49 -8.84 13.28 44.69
C PRO A 49 -7.74 13.22 43.61
N THR A 50 -6.67 13.96 43.90
CA THR A 50 -5.30 13.76 43.43
C THR A 50 -4.73 12.45 43.99
N ALA A 51 -4.11 11.62 43.16
CA ALA A 51 -3.14 10.61 43.62
C ALA A 51 -2.09 10.30 42.54
N ALA A 52 -0.83 10.33 42.98
CA ALA A 52 0.38 10.05 42.24
C ALA A 52 0.51 8.58 41.84
N VAL A 53 1.04 8.31 40.63
CA VAL A 53 1.49 6.97 40.24
C VAL A 53 3.00 6.89 40.45
N ARG A 54 3.39 6.21 41.53
CA ARG A 54 4.76 5.73 41.76
C ARG A 54 5.02 4.47 40.94
N ALA A 55 6.25 4.37 40.46
CA ALA A 55 6.82 3.20 39.81
C ALA A 55 6.79 1.97 40.74
N ALA A 56 6.41 0.81 40.18
CA ALA A 56 6.55 -0.48 40.82
C ALA A 56 7.45 -1.39 39.97
N THR A 57 8.64 -1.62 40.51
CA THR A 57 9.64 -2.60 40.11
C THR A 57 9.13 -4.01 40.43
N VAL A 58 9.03 -4.90 39.45
CA VAL A 58 8.81 -6.34 39.71
C VAL A 58 10.19 -7.00 39.79
N ARG A 59 10.56 -7.41 41.01
CA ARG A 59 11.71 -8.27 41.30
C ARG A 59 11.22 -9.72 41.42
N ALA A 60 12.06 -10.60 40.92
CA ALA A 60 11.92 -12.05 40.91
C ALA A 60 11.70 -12.68 42.29
N ALA A 61 10.96 -13.78 42.32
CA ALA A 61 10.97 -14.76 43.40
C ALA A 61 11.30 -16.14 42.80
N ALA A 62 12.40 -16.69 43.29
CA ALA A 62 12.86 -18.05 43.07
C ALA A 62 12.03 -19.04 43.92
N GLY A 63 11.80 -20.23 43.38
CA GLY A 63 11.34 -21.41 44.11
C GLY A 63 12.24 -22.59 43.76
N LEU A 64 12.93 -23.11 44.77
CA LEU A 64 13.89 -24.21 44.74
C LEU A 64 13.22 -25.58 44.88
N GLY A 65 13.92 -26.61 44.38
CA GLY A 65 13.76 -28.03 44.72
C GLY A 65 13.42 -28.87 43.48
N GLY A 66 14.16 -29.88 43.05
CA GLY A 66 15.32 -30.60 43.57
C GLY A 66 15.24 -32.03 43.01
N GLY A 67 16.36 -32.62 42.57
CA GLY A 67 16.46 -34.07 42.30
C GLY A 67 17.01 -34.51 40.94
N THR A 68 18.34 -34.58 40.83
CA THR A 68 19.10 -35.60 40.06
C THR A 68 19.26 -36.88 40.91
N PRO A 69 19.67 -38.08 40.40
CA PRO A 69 20.62 -38.30 39.30
C PRO A 69 20.39 -39.54 38.39
N GLY A 70 21.19 -39.67 37.32
CA GLY A 70 21.43 -40.97 36.65
C GLY A 70 21.85 -40.91 35.18
N ARG A 71 23.16 -40.88 34.91
CA ARG A 71 23.84 -41.38 33.69
C ARG A 71 24.31 -42.82 33.98
N PRO A 72 24.57 -43.74 33.00
CA PRO A 72 25.62 -43.63 31.94
C PRO A 72 25.15 -44.19 30.56
N GLY A 73 25.76 -43.92 29.40
CA GLY A 73 27.10 -44.27 28.87
C GLY A 73 26.93 -44.56 27.35
N ALA A 74 27.65 -43.90 26.44
CA ALA A 74 28.83 -44.38 25.68
C ALA A 74 28.53 -45.32 24.48
N GLY A 75 29.10 -45.04 23.29
CA GLY A 75 28.99 -45.91 22.10
C GLY A 75 28.99 -45.21 20.70
N ILE A 76 29.99 -44.41 20.29
CA ILE A 76 31.07 -44.67 19.29
C ILE A 76 30.69 -45.13 17.85
N SER A 77 31.33 -44.45 16.87
CA SER A 77 31.74 -44.83 15.48
C SER A 77 30.72 -44.65 14.34
N GLY A 78 31.07 -44.26 13.10
CA GLY A 78 32.34 -43.94 12.42
C GLY A 78 32.02 -43.16 11.13
N ALA A 79 32.83 -42.19 10.72
CA ALA A 79 33.96 -42.32 9.77
C ALA A 79 33.55 -42.37 8.28
N GLY A 80 33.99 -41.36 7.53
CA GLY A 80 33.90 -41.28 6.06
C GLY A 80 34.55 -40.00 5.53
N ARG A 81 35.90 -39.97 5.54
CA ARG A 81 36.73 -38.98 4.82
C ARG A 81 36.98 -39.49 3.39
N VAL A 82 36.91 -38.60 2.41
CA VAL A 82 37.80 -38.59 1.23
C VAL A 82 38.12 -37.12 0.93
N GLY A 83 39.40 -36.80 0.74
CA GLY A 83 39.88 -35.47 0.39
C GLY A 83 40.58 -35.45 -0.98
N ALA A 84 40.74 -34.24 -1.50
CA ALA A 84 41.81 -33.73 -2.37
C ALA A 84 41.54 -32.21 -2.52
N GLU A 85 42.34 -31.30 -1.95
CA GLU A 85 43.52 -30.66 -2.57
C GLU A 85 43.24 -30.21 -4.02
N GLY A 86 43.45 -28.97 -4.47
CA GLY A 86 44.14 -27.80 -3.93
C GLY A 86 44.69 -26.99 -5.14
N SER A 87 44.53 -25.66 -5.10
CA SER A 87 45.10 -24.58 -5.93
C SER A 87 44.00 -23.61 -6.37
N GLY A 88 44.08 -22.29 -6.25
CA GLY A 88 45.19 -21.41 -5.93
C GLY A 88 45.04 -20.15 -6.80
N SER A 89 45.00 -18.99 -6.14
CA SER A 89 45.19 -17.63 -6.69
C SER A 89 44.03 -16.96 -7.44
N GLY A 90 43.78 -15.69 -7.08
CA GLY A 90 42.86 -14.80 -7.79
C GLY A 90 42.02 -13.88 -6.89
N ARG A 91 42.67 -13.12 -5.98
CA ARG A 91 42.02 -11.96 -5.36
C ARG A 91 41.85 -10.88 -6.44
N GLY A 92 40.65 -10.78 -7.00
CA GLY A 92 40.19 -9.61 -7.73
C GLY A 92 39.20 -8.86 -6.84
N ALA A 93 39.71 -7.88 -6.09
CA ALA A 93 38.87 -6.85 -5.53
C ALA A 93 38.59 -5.88 -6.67
N ASP A 94 37.48 -6.07 -7.37
CA ASP A 94 37.02 -5.10 -8.37
C ASP A 94 36.56 -3.85 -7.61
N GLY A 95 37.43 -2.85 -7.65
CA GLY A 95 37.21 -1.53 -7.09
C GLY A 95 36.02 -0.86 -7.77
N PHE A 96 35.17 -0.27 -6.95
CA PHE A 96 34.34 0.85 -7.37
C PHE A 96 35.30 2.02 -7.67
N GLU A 97 35.78 2.11 -8.91
CA GLU A 97 36.45 3.31 -9.40
C GLU A 97 35.40 4.41 -9.60
N SER A 98 35.23 5.23 -8.56
CA SER A 98 34.61 6.55 -8.62
C SER A 98 35.50 7.47 -9.45
N VAL A 99 35.07 7.78 -10.67
CA VAL A 99 35.63 8.89 -11.46
C VAL A 99 34.54 9.96 -11.58
N ALA A 100 34.30 10.67 -10.47
CA ALA A 100 33.65 11.99 -10.42
C ALA A 100 34.20 12.76 -9.21
N GLY A 101 35.42 13.28 -9.37
CA GLY A 101 36.25 13.80 -8.28
C GLY A 101 35.78 15.11 -7.63
N GLY A 102 36.02 15.20 -6.32
CA GLY A 102 35.99 16.42 -5.50
C GLY A 102 34.61 16.83 -5.02
N ASN A 103 33.77 17.37 -5.90
CA ASN A 103 32.56 18.09 -5.50
C ASN A 103 31.41 17.15 -5.07
N GLY A 104 31.33 15.95 -5.66
CA GLY A 104 30.29 14.97 -5.32
C GLY A 104 30.46 14.35 -3.93
N ASP A 105 31.71 14.17 -3.48
CA ASP A 105 32.01 13.64 -2.15
C ASP A 105 31.75 14.69 -1.06
N GLU A 106 32.09 15.96 -1.32
CA GLU A 106 31.77 17.08 -0.43
C GLU A 106 30.25 17.27 -0.30
N GLU A 107 29.51 17.23 -1.41
CA GLU A 107 28.04 17.34 -1.38
C GLU A 107 27.42 16.17 -0.61
N ARG A 108 27.91 14.95 -0.81
CA ARG A 108 27.44 13.75 -0.09
C ARG A 108 27.66 13.89 1.41
N LEU A 109 28.83 14.37 1.82
CA LEU A 109 29.15 14.61 3.22
C LEU A 109 28.26 15.69 3.83
N ALA A 110 28.04 16.80 3.12
CA ALA A 110 27.15 17.87 3.55
C ALA A 110 25.71 17.36 3.72
N ARG A 111 25.16 16.63 2.74
CA ARG A 111 23.81 16.03 2.81
C ARG A 111 23.69 15.01 3.94
N ALA A 112 24.72 14.21 4.19
CA ALA A 112 24.74 13.30 5.33
C ALA A 112 24.66 14.08 6.65
N GLY A 113 25.42 15.17 6.77
CA GLY A 113 25.37 16.09 7.91
C GLY A 113 23.99 16.73 8.09
N LEU A 114 23.38 17.22 7.02
CA LEU A 114 22.03 17.78 7.03
C LEU A 114 20.99 16.74 7.49
N SER A 115 21.08 15.49 7.04
CA SER A 115 20.19 14.41 7.50
C SER A 115 20.31 14.11 9.00
N ARG A 116 21.47 14.36 9.62
CA ARG A 116 21.72 14.21 11.07
C ARG A 116 21.19 15.37 11.87
N VAL A 117 21.28 16.58 11.33
CA VAL A 117 20.94 17.81 12.02
C VAL A 117 19.43 18.13 11.89
N VAL A 118 18.86 17.99 10.70
CA VAL A 118 17.48 18.35 10.39
C VAL A 118 16.57 17.12 10.54
N GLU A 119 15.40 17.28 11.18
CA GLU A 119 14.41 16.19 11.20
C GLU A 119 13.76 16.02 9.82
N PRO A 120 13.47 14.78 9.41
CA PRO A 120 12.70 14.48 8.22
C PRO A 120 11.46 15.37 8.03
N GLY A 121 11.44 16.08 6.92
CA GLY A 121 10.38 17.02 6.54
C GLY A 121 10.08 18.13 7.55
N ASP A 122 11.10 18.68 8.24
CA ASP A 122 10.92 19.86 9.10
C ASP A 122 10.60 21.12 8.28
N LEU A 123 9.38 21.64 8.44
CA LEU A 123 8.92 22.85 7.77
C LEU A 123 9.79 24.08 8.05
N ALA A 124 10.39 24.16 9.24
CA ALA A 124 11.27 25.28 9.58
C ALA A 124 12.56 25.22 8.75
N ALA A 125 13.06 24.03 8.45
CA ALA A 125 14.24 23.85 7.62
C ALA A 125 13.94 24.19 6.17
N LEU A 126 12.81 23.71 5.62
CA LEU A 126 12.38 24.03 4.26
C LEU A 126 12.30 25.55 4.04
N LYS A 127 11.73 26.29 5.01
CA LYS A 127 11.66 27.75 4.93
C LYS A 127 13.03 28.43 5.09
N ALA A 128 13.86 27.97 6.01
CA ALA A 128 15.16 28.60 6.28
C ALA A 128 16.18 28.37 5.16
N PHE A 129 16.03 27.28 4.42
CA PHE A 129 16.98 26.82 3.40
C PHE A 129 16.45 26.93 1.97
N GLU A 130 15.32 27.63 1.79
CA GLU A 130 14.68 27.82 0.50
C GLU A 130 15.66 28.42 -0.52
N GLY A 131 15.81 27.74 -1.67
CA GLY A 131 16.69 28.17 -2.76
C GLY A 131 18.19 27.99 -2.54
N LEU A 132 18.62 27.46 -1.40
CA LEU A 132 20.05 27.26 -1.10
C LEU A 132 20.51 25.84 -1.45
N PRO A 133 21.72 25.67 -2.04
CA PRO A 133 22.29 24.36 -2.27
C PRO A 133 22.76 23.70 -0.95
N PRO A 134 22.81 22.35 -0.88
CA PRO A 134 23.18 21.62 0.35
C PRO A 134 24.53 22.01 0.95
N LEU A 135 25.54 22.26 0.09
CA LEU A 135 26.87 22.69 0.53
C LEU A 135 26.82 24.03 1.27
N GLU A 136 26.07 24.99 0.74
CA GLU A 136 25.91 26.31 1.36
C GLU A 136 25.11 26.24 2.66
N ILE A 137 24.05 25.42 2.70
CA ILE A 137 23.28 25.20 3.93
C ILE A 137 24.18 24.63 5.03
N TRP A 138 24.98 23.63 4.68
CA TRP A 138 25.89 22.97 5.60
C TRP A 138 26.97 23.92 6.11
N ASP A 139 27.59 24.70 5.22
CA ASP A 139 28.57 25.73 5.57
C ASP A 139 28.00 26.78 6.54
N ARG A 140 26.81 27.30 6.26
CA ARG A 140 26.12 28.27 7.14
C ARG A 140 25.82 27.70 8.52
N LEU A 141 25.42 26.42 8.60
CA LEU A 141 25.20 25.74 9.87
C LEU A 141 26.52 25.64 10.66
N GLN A 142 27.60 25.17 10.04
CA GLN A 142 28.91 25.02 10.69
C GLN A 142 29.47 26.33 11.24
N HIS A 143 29.25 27.44 10.52
CA HIS A 143 29.68 28.78 10.94
C HIS A 143 28.68 29.49 11.88
N ASN A 144 27.65 28.79 12.35
CA ASN A 144 26.62 29.32 13.25
C ASN A 144 25.98 30.64 12.74
N ALA A 145 25.62 30.69 11.46
CA ALA A 145 24.90 31.83 10.90
C ALA A 145 23.62 32.16 11.70
N SER A 146 23.33 33.45 11.84
CA SER A 146 22.17 33.95 12.59
C SER A 146 20.86 33.38 12.07
N GLY A 147 19.95 33.00 12.96
CA GLY A 147 18.64 32.43 12.61
C GLY A 147 18.62 30.91 12.45
N LEU A 148 19.77 30.23 12.62
CA LEU A 148 19.91 28.77 12.54
C LEU A 148 20.11 28.11 13.92
N GLU A 149 19.92 28.85 15.01
CA GLU A 149 20.21 28.42 16.39
C GLU A 149 19.38 27.19 16.78
N ARG A 150 18.21 27.00 16.17
CA ARG A 150 17.31 25.85 16.35
C ARG A 150 18.02 24.51 16.17
N TRP A 151 19.04 24.43 15.32
CA TRP A 151 19.73 23.19 14.99
C TRP A 151 21.08 23.01 15.71
N SER A 152 21.52 24.02 16.46
CA SER A 152 22.83 24.06 17.12
C SER A 152 23.11 22.85 18.03
N THR A 153 22.15 22.41 18.85
CA THR A 153 22.35 21.25 19.75
C THR A 153 22.69 19.98 19.00
N ARG A 154 22.07 19.77 17.82
CA ARG A 154 22.33 18.57 17.02
C ARG A 154 23.63 18.70 16.24
N LEU A 155 23.86 19.88 15.67
CA LEU A 155 25.10 20.20 14.97
C LEU A 155 26.33 19.98 15.84
N ALA A 156 26.28 20.38 17.12
CA ALA A 156 27.37 20.19 18.08
C ALA A 156 27.79 18.73 18.30
N THR A 157 26.94 17.76 17.92
CA THR A 157 27.20 16.32 18.03
C THR A 157 27.21 15.60 16.68
N ALA A 158 27.05 16.34 15.58
CA ALA A 158 26.97 15.76 14.24
C ALA A 158 28.36 15.38 13.74
N ASP A 159 28.50 14.16 13.25
CA ASP A 159 29.73 13.62 12.67
C ASP A 159 29.36 12.82 11.42
N PRO A 160 29.22 13.47 10.26
CA PRO A 160 28.76 12.81 9.03
C PRO A 160 29.76 11.77 8.51
N HIS A 161 31.06 11.92 8.79
CA HIS A 161 32.06 10.90 8.43
C HIS A 161 31.81 9.60 9.19
N ARG A 162 31.63 9.69 10.51
CA ARG A 162 31.30 8.54 11.35
C ARG A 162 29.97 7.89 10.95
N ASP A 163 29.02 8.68 10.47
CA ASP A 163 27.72 8.19 10.01
C ASP A 163 27.86 7.35 8.75
N LEU A 164 28.65 7.83 7.79
CA LEU A 164 28.98 7.10 6.57
C LEU A 164 29.75 5.80 6.87
N GLU A 165 30.76 5.86 7.75
CA GLU A 165 31.51 4.68 8.20
C GLU A 165 30.60 3.65 8.88
N ARG A 166 29.71 4.10 9.76
CA ARG A 166 28.75 3.24 10.45
C ARG A 166 27.74 2.62 9.50
N ALA A 167 27.27 3.37 8.50
CA ALA A 167 26.42 2.84 7.45
C ALA A 167 27.15 1.76 6.65
N ALA A 168 28.37 2.03 6.19
CA ALA A 168 29.19 1.08 5.43
C ALA A 168 29.44 -0.22 6.22
N ALA A 169 29.77 -0.12 7.51
CA ALA A 169 29.94 -1.27 8.39
C ALA A 169 28.66 -2.12 8.57
N ALA A 170 27.48 -1.51 8.38
CA ALA A 170 26.19 -2.21 8.39
C ALA A 170 25.75 -2.72 7.01
N GLY A 171 26.60 -2.61 5.98
CA GLY A 171 26.27 -2.97 4.59
C GLY A 171 25.30 -1.98 3.94
N ALA A 172 25.32 -0.72 4.38
CA ALA A 172 24.50 0.35 3.86
C ALA A 172 25.34 1.44 3.17
N ARG A 173 24.70 2.18 2.28
CA ARG A 173 25.25 3.34 1.57
C ARG A 173 24.32 4.53 1.70
N PHE A 174 24.85 5.73 1.50
CA PHE A 174 24.05 6.95 1.47
C PHE A 174 23.90 7.42 0.02
N VAL A 175 22.68 7.39 -0.49
CA VAL A 175 22.31 7.77 -1.87
C VAL A 175 21.77 9.21 -1.86
N ILE A 176 22.26 10.05 -2.77
CA ILE A 176 21.87 11.47 -2.88
C ILE A 176 21.30 11.77 -4.27
N PRO A 177 20.55 12.89 -4.44
CA PRO A 177 20.19 13.38 -5.77
C PRO A 177 21.41 13.47 -6.69
N GLY A 178 21.25 12.99 -7.93
CA GLY A 178 22.33 12.90 -8.92
C GLY A 178 23.00 11.53 -8.99
N ASP A 179 22.87 10.68 -7.97
CA ASP A 179 23.32 9.29 -8.05
C ASP A 179 22.43 8.47 -9.01
N ASP A 180 23.03 7.50 -9.71
CA ASP A 180 22.30 6.53 -10.56
C ASP A 180 21.21 5.73 -9.83
N GLU A 181 21.27 5.71 -8.51
CA GLU A 181 20.38 5.01 -7.60
C GLU A 181 19.24 5.89 -7.06
N TRP A 182 19.31 7.20 -7.26
CA TRP A 182 18.33 8.14 -6.71
C TRP A 182 16.94 7.91 -7.32
N PRO A 183 15.89 7.69 -6.52
CA PRO A 183 14.54 7.50 -7.03
C PRO A 183 13.90 8.86 -7.33
N ALA A 184 13.95 9.29 -8.59
CA ALA A 184 13.40 10.58 -9.02
C ALA A 184 11.91 10.77 -8.66
N GLU A 185 11.17 9.68 -8.45
CA GLU A 185 9.78 9.69 -8.00
C GLU A 185 9.59 10.42 -6.66
N VAL A 186 10.62 10.46 -5.80
CA VAL A 186 10.57 11.13 -4.49
C VAL A 186 10.48 12.65 -4.59
N GLU A 187 10.90 13.22 -5.72
CA GLU A 187 10.90 14.66 -5.97
C GLU A 187 9.49 15.26 -6.02
N VAL A 188 8.47 14.42 -6.24
CA VAL A 188 7.05 14.81 -6.16
C VAL A 188 6.70 15.50 -4.82
N LEU A 189 7.48 15.23 -3.76
CA LEU A 189 7.28 15.82 -2.45
C LEU A 189 7.60 17.31 -2.35
N ASP A 190 8.31 17.87 -3.33
CA ASP A 190 8.51 19.31 -3.42
C ASP A 190 7.18 20.04 -3.69
N GLU A 191 6.32 19.41 -4.50
CA GLU A 191 5.02 19.95 -4.91
C GLU A 191 3.84 19.41 -4.08
N ALA A 192 4.00 18.30 -3.35
CA ALA A 192 2.94 17.65 -2.57
C ALA A 192 2.44 18.46 -1.35
N GLY A 193 2.98 19.67 -1.13
CA GLY A 193 2.61 20.52 -0.01
C GLY A 193 2.95 19.92 1.35
N GLN A 194 2.07 20.14 2.34
CA GLN A 194 2.31 19.70 3.71
C GLN A 194 1.16 18.84 4.26
N LEU A 195 1.53 17.82 5.04
CA LEU A 195 0.57 17.00 5.79
C LEU A 195 1.14 16.66 7.17
N THR A 196 0.32 16.80 8.21
CA THR A 196 0.73 16.55 9.61
C THR A 196 1.99 17.32 10.01
N ARG A 197 2.12 18.56 9.51
CA ARG A 197 3.29 19.44 9.71
C ARG A 197 4.61 18.84 9.21
N ARG A 198 4.56 18.07 8.12
CA ARG A 198 5.71 17.52 7.40
C ARG A 198 5.57 17.83 5.92
N ALA A 199 6.68 17.98 5.20
CA ALA A 199 6.76 18.25 3.76
C ALA A 199 8.17 17.96 3.21
N GLY A 200 8.38 18.15 1.91
CA GLY A 200 9.70 18.28 1.30
C GLY A 200 10.42 16.97 0.97
N VAL A 201 11.43 17.10 0.10
CA VAL A 201 12.28 16.02 -0.41
C VAL A 201 13.37 15.67 0.62
N PRO A 202 13.74 14.38 0.81
CA PRO A 202 14.83 14.02 1.70
C PRO A 202 16.19 14.52 1.18
N PHE A 203 17.10 14.93 2.06
CA PHE A 203 18.47 15.33 1.66
C PHE A 203 19.27 14.18 1.00
N GLY A 204 18.93 12.95 1.36
CA GLY A 204 19.46 11.71 0.83
C GLY A 204 18.78 10.52 1.52
N LEU A 205 19.07 9.31 1.06
CA LEU A 205 18.52 8.06 1.59
C LEU A 205 19.64 7.13 2.02
N TRP A 206 19.56 6.64 3.26
CA TRP A 206 20.40 5.56 3.76
C TRP A 206 19.80 4.24 3.31
N VAL A 207 20.55 3.47 2.53
CA VAL A 207 20.07 2.27 1.82
C VAL A 207 20.93 1.08 2.20
N ARG A 208 20.32 0.05 2.80
CA ARG A 208 20.95 -1.24 3.10
C ARG A 208 20.40 -2.32 2.17
N GLY A 209 21.32 -3.14 1.65
CA GLY A 209 21.03 -4.17 0.65
C GLY A 209 21.67 -3.86 -0.70
N ARG A 210 21.82 -4.90 -1.54
CA ARG A 210 22.65 -4.86 -2.76
C ARG A 210 21.92 -4.42 -4.03
N ALA A 211 20.59 -4.44 -4.03
CA ALA A 211 19.81 -4.05 -5.20
C ALA A 211 19.96 -2.54 -5.48
N ASN A 212 19.85 -2.16 -6.76
CA ASN A 212 19.82 -0.75 -7.15
C ASN A 212 18.45 -0.14 -6.78
N LEU A 213 18.46 0.93 -5.98
CA LEU A 213 17.24 1.50 -5.40
C LEU A 213 16.25 2.01 -6.46
N ARG A 214 16.71 2.84 -7.41
CA ARG A 214 15.88 3.37 -8.50
C ARG A 214 15.26 2.25 -9.35
N ARG A 215 16.04 1.23 -9.71
CA ARG A 215 15.54 0.08 -10.49
C ARG A 215 14.49 -0.71 -9.72
N ALA A 216 14.71 -0.93 -8.42
CA ALA A 216 13.75 -1.63 -7.57
C ALA A 216 12.43 -0.85 -7.43
N LEU A 217 12.43 0.48 -7.59
CA LEU A 217 11.25 1.34 -7.49
C LEU A 217 10.54 1.60 -8.84
N THR A 218 11.09 1.12 -9.96
CA THR A 218 10.53 1.36 -11.31
C THR A 218 9.09 0.86 -11.46
N ARG A 219 8.72 -0.20 -10.73
CA ARG A 219 7.34 -0.69 -10.58
C ARG A 219 7.10 -1.10 -9.13
N ALA A 220 6.62 -0.18 -8.32
CA ALA A 220 6.49 -0.38 -6.88
C ALA A 220 5.11 0.03 -6.34
N VAL A 221 4.61 -0.70 -5.36
CA VAL A 221 3.33 -0.40 -4.72
C VAL A 221 3.47 -0.44 -3.21
N ALA A 222 2.89 0.55 -2.54
CA ALA A 222 2.88 0.60 -1.10
C ALA A 222 1.74 -0.28 -0.56
N ILE A 223 2.06 -1.23 0.32
CA ILE A 223 1.07 -1.99 1.09
C ILE A 223 1.18 -1.57 2.54
N VAL A 224 0.13 -0.95 3.09
CA VAL A 224 0.13 -0.41 4.46
C VAL A 224 -1.15 -0.76 5.20
N GLY A 225 -1.08 -0.75 6.53
CA GLY A 225 -2.29 -0.96 7.33
C GLY A 225 -2.07 -1.01 8.84
N ALA A 226 -3.00 -1.67 9.51
CA ALA A 226 -3.06 -1.76 10.96
C ALA A 226 -1.90 -2.58 11.53
N ARG A 227 -1.30 -2.07 12.61
CA ARG A 227 -0.28 -2.81 13.37
C ARG A 227 -0.84 -3.98 14.16
N ALA A 228 -2.07 -3.84 14.64
CA ALA A 228 -2.87 -4.88 15.25
C ALA A 228 -3.96 -5.27 14.24
N CYS A 229 -3.54 -5.95 13.16
CA CYS A 229 -4.45 -6.40 12.11
C CYS A 229 -5.17 -7.69 12.52
N SER A 230 -6.27 -7.98 11.82
CA SER A 230 -6.97 -9.25 11.92
C SER A 230 -6.20 -10.36 11.17
N SER A 231 -6.60 -11.62 11.37
CA SER A 231 -6.11 -12.74 10.56
C SER A 231 -6.48 -12.58 9.08
N TYR A 232 -7.66 -12.02 8.80
CA TYR A 232 -8.07 -11.63 7.45
C TYR A 232 -7.09 -10.62 6.85
N GLY A 233 -6.79 -9.53 7.57
CA GLY A 233 -5.86 -8.50 7.11
C GLY A 233 -4.45 -9.05 6.87
N GLU A 234 -3.94 -9.89 7.78
CA GLU A 234 -2.64 -10.55 7.60
C GLU A 234 -2.62 -11.44 6.35
N HIS A 235 -3.64 -12.28 6.17
CA HIS A 235 -3.75 -13.17 5.01
C HIS A 235 -3.84 -12.40 3.69
N VAL A 236 -4.76 -11.43 3.59
CA VAL A 236 -4.95 -10.63 2.37
C VAL A 236 -3.70 -9.80 2.05
N SER A 237 -3.04 -9.24 3.06
CA SER A 237 -1.80 -8.51 2.84
C SER A 237 -0.69 -9.40 2.27
N ALA A 238 -0.57 -10.64 2.76
CA ALA A 238 0.42 -11.59 2.26
C ALA A 238 0.09 -12.06 0.83
N GLU A 239 -1.16 -12.44 0.58
CA GLU A 239 -1.65 -12.88 -0.74
C GLU A 239 -1.47 -11.81 -1.81
N LEU A 240 -1.96 -10.59 -1.57
CA LEU A 240 -1.82 -9.49 -2.54
C LEU A 240 -0.35 -9.18 -2.79
N SER A 241 0.49 -9.18 -1.75
CA SER A 241 1.92 -8.91 -1.90
C SER A 241 2.66 -10.01 -2.66
N SER A 242 2.28 -11.28 -2.46
CA SER A 242 2.78 -12.41 -3.25
C SER A 242 2.40 -12.26 -4.72
N GLY A 243 1.12 -12.03 -5.02
CA GLY A 243 0.68 -11.89 -6.41
C GLY A 243 1.23 -10.63 -7.10
N LEU A 244 1.45 -9.54 -6.37
CA LEU A 244 2.14 -8.36 -6.91
C LEU A 244 3.60 -8.67 -7.25
N ALA A 245 4.30 -9.41 -6.38
CA ALA A 245 5.66 -9.90 -6.64
C ALA A 245 5.71 -10.82 -7.87
N ASP A 246 4.77 -11.76 -8.01
CA ASP A 246 4.65 -12.64 -9.18
C ASP A 246 4.43 -11.86 -10.48
N ASN A 247 3.81 -10.68 -10.41
CA ASN A 247 3.62 -9.75 -11.53
C ASN A 247 4.80 -8.76 -11.71
N GLY A 248 5.92 -9.00 -11.04
CA GLY A 248 7.14 -8.21 -11.14
C GLY A 248 7.02 -6.80 -10.55
N LEU A 249 6.16 -6.61 -9.53
CA LEU A 249 6.10 -5.37 -8.76
C LEU A 249 6.84 -5.51 -7.44
N THR A 250 7.57 -4.45 -7.07
CA THR A 250 8.20 -4.33 -5.77
C THR A 250 7.18 -3.90 -4.73
N VAL A 251 7.09 -4.64 -3.62
CA VAL A 251 6.24 -4.27 -2.50
C VAL A 251 7.01 -3.37 -1.55
N VAL A 252 6.50 -2.16 -1.31
CA VAL A 252 7.08 -1.21 -0.35
C VAL A 252 6.20 -1.14 0.88
N SER A 253 6.81 -1.20 2.07
CA SER A 253 6.09 -1.02 3.31
C SER A 253 7.00 -0.50 4.42
N GLY A 254 6.46 -0.33 5.62
CA GLY A 254 7.13 0.34 6.72
C GLY A 254 7.92 -0.54 7.68
N GLY A 255 7.94 -1.86 7.49
CA GLY A 255 8.57 -2.82 8.40
C GLY A 255 7.91 -2.94 9.79
N ALA A 256 6.74 -2.32 10.00
CA ALA A 256 6.04 -2.36 11.28
C ALA A 256 5.42 -3.76 11.55
N TYR A 257 4.76 -3.91 12.70
CA TYR A 257 3.92 -5.09 12.96
C TYR A 257 2.67 -5.13 12.07
N GLY A 258 2.00 -6.27 12.05
CA GLY A 258 0.72 -6.46 11.37
C GLY A 258 0.89 -6.45 9.86
N ILE A 259 0.09 -5.63 9.17
CA ILE A 259 0.03 -5.56 7.70
C ILE A 259 1.41 -5.37 7.07
N ASP A 260 2.22 -4.42 7.54
CA ASP A 260 3.55 -4.18 6.97
C ASP A 260 4.43 -5.45 6.96
N ALA A 261 4.44 -6.19 8.07
CA ALA A 261 5.23 -7.42 8.17
C ALA A 261 4.67 -8.55 7.29
N ALA A 262 3.34 -8.64 7.18
CA ALA A 262 2.66 -9.62 6.33
C ALA A 262 2.95 -9.34 4.84
N ALA A 263 2.93 -8.07 4.43
CA ALA A 263 3.26 -7.66 3.07
C ALA A 263 4.68 -8.07 2.66
N HIS A 264 5.66 -7.76 3.51
CA HIS A 264 7.04 -8.17 3.26
C HIS A 264 7.20 -9.68 3.20
N ARG A 265 6.54 -10.43 4.10
CA ARG A 265 6.58 -11.90 4.09
C ARG A 265 5.98 -12.47 2.81
N GLY A 266 4.83 -11.94 2.36
CA GLY A 266 4.18 -12.37 1.12
C GLY A 266 5.06 -12.15 -0.11
N ALA A 267 5.64 -10.96 -0.25
CA ALA A 267 6.54 -10.64 -1.36
C ALA A 267 7.79 -11.55 -1.37
N LEU A 268 8.42 -11.79 -0.20
CA LEU A 268 9.58 -12.67 -0.08
C LEU A 268 9.23 -14.14 -0.36
N ALA A 269 8.03 -14.60 0.01
CA ALA A 269 7.58 -15.96 -0.26
C ALA A 269 7.46 -16.25 -1.77
N ALA A 270 7.10 -15.24 -2.57
CA ALA A 270 7.10 -15.28 -4.03
C ALA A 270 8.48 -15.04 -4.66
N ALA A 271 9.57 -15.00 -3.85
CA ALA A 271 10.90 -14.59 -4.28
C ALA A 271 10.95 -13.22 -5.00
N GLY A 272 9.98 -12.35 -4.71
CA GLY A 272 9.93 -10.99 -5.23
C GLY A 272 10.78 -10.01 -4.43
N THR A 273 10.92 -8.80 -4.98
CA THR A 273 11.63 -7.70 -4.30
C THR A 273 10.69 -6.96 -3.35
N THR A 274 11.18 -6.64 -2.15
CA THR A 274 10.45 -5.79 -1.21
C THR A 274 11.37 -4.75 -0.56
N ILE A 275 10.81 -3.59 -0.23
CA ILE A 275 11.55 -2.47 0.35
C ILE A 275 10.91 -2.03 1.67
N ALA A 276 11.65 -2.09 2.77
CA ALA A 276 11.22 -1.59 4.07
C ALA A 276 11.71 -0.15 4.30
N VAL A 277 10.78 0.78 4.53
CA VAL A 277 11.07 2.18 4.84
C VAL A 277 11.00 2.41 6.35
N LEU A 278 12.13 2.69 6.99
CA LEU A 278 12.23 2.76 8.46
C LEU A 278 12.09 4.18 9.00
N ALA A 279 11.48 4.26 10.20
CA ALA A 279 11.38 5.49 11.00
C ALA A 279 12.53 5.61 12.04
N CYS A 280 13.61 4.87 11.81
CA CYS A 280 14.85 4.79 12.59
C CYS A 280 16.03 4.66 11.64
N GLY A 281 17.25 4.74 12.17
CA GLY A 281 18.48 4.51 11.38
C GLY A 281 18.47 3.14 10.68
N VAL A 282 19.16 3.06 9.55
CA VAL A 282 19.18 1.87 8.68
C VAL A 282 19.77 0.61 9.34
N ASP A 283 20.57 0.81 10.38
CA ASP A 283 21.22 -0.21 11.22
C ASP A 283 20.40 -0.56 12.49
N VAL A 284 19.26 0.09 12.70
CA VAL A 284 18.39 -0.13 13.86
C VAL A 284 17.18 -0.97 13.46
N SER A 285 17.10 -2.19 14.00
CA SER A 285 15.91 -3.03 13.82
C SER A 285 14.77 -2.58 14.73
N TYR A 286 13.75 -1.94 14.16
CA TYR A 286 12.50 -1.64 14.87
C TYR A 286 11.26 -2.02 14.04
N PRO A 287 10.30 -2.77 14.65
CA PRO A 287 10.37 -3.33 15.99
C PRO A 287 11.38 -4.47 16.09
N LYS A 288 12.00 -4.66 17.28
CA LYS A 288 13.05 -5.69 17.47
C LYS A 288 12.62 -7.11 17.07
N ARG A 289 11.35 -7.45 17.25
CA ARG A 289 10.78 -8.76 16.89
C ARG A 289 10.78 -9.01 15.38
N ASN A 290 10.83 -7.96 14.55
CA ASN A 290 10.98 -8.06 13.10
C ASN A 290 12.45 -8.03 12.65
N SER A 291 13.44 -8.13 13.55
CA SER A 291 14.87 -8.08 13.19
C SER A 291 15.29 -9.12 12.15
N ALA A 292 14.82 -10.36 12.28
CA ALA A 292 15.07 -11.41 11.30
C ALA A 292 14.44 -11.09 9.93
N LEU A 293 13.19 -10.59 9.94
CA LEU A 293 12.50 -10.16 8.72
C LEU A 293 13.24 -9.00 8.04
N LEU A 294 13.63 -7.96 8.78
CA LEU A 294 14.37 -6.81 8.24
C LEU A 294 15.74 -7.22 7.68
N SER A 295 16.42 -8.17 8.32
CA SER A 295 17.68 -8.71 7.81
C SER A 295 17.45 -9.46 6.49
N ARG A 296 16.39 -10.28 6.42
CA ARG A 296 16.02 -10.97 5.18
C ARG A 296 15.65 -10.00 4.05
N ILE A 297 14.92 -8.94 4.36
CA ILE A 297 14.62 -7.87 3.40
C ILE A 297 15.91 -7.22 2.89
N ALA A 298 16.91 -6.98 3.75
CA ALA A 298 18.19 -6.41 3.30
C ALA A 298 19.01 -7.36 2.41
N GLU A 299 18.83 -8.68 2.53
CA GLU A 299 19.50 -9.70 1.70
C GLU A 299 18.92 -9.79 0.29
N ASP A 300 17.59 -9.83 0.20
CA ASP A 300 16.83 -10.09 -1.04
C ASP A 300 16.20 -8.83 -1.66
N GLY A 301 16.13 -7.74 -0.90
CA GLY A 301 15.52 -6.47 -1.30
C GLY A 301 16.30 -5.29 -0.71
N LEU A 302 15.60 -4.31 -0.15
CA LEU A 302 16.23 -3.11 0.42
C LEU A 302 15.58 -2.67 1.73
N VAL A 303 16.40 -2.14 2.63
CA VAL A 303 15.95 -1.40 3.82
C VAL A 303 16.43 0.04 3.67
N ILE A 304 15.50 0.99 3.69
CA ILE A 304 15.82 2.40 3.46
C ILE A 304 15.32 3.30 4.58
N THR A 305 15.96 4.45 4.77
CA THR A 305 15.48 5.51 5.65
C THR A 305 16.10 6.85 5.30
N GLU A 306 15.44 7.94 5.68
CA GLU A 306 16.01 9.29 5.66
C GLU A 306 16.86 9.57 6.93
N LEU A 307 16.77 8.71 7.94
CA LEU A 307 17.43 8.92 9.22
C LEU A 307 18.82 8.31 9.25
N PRO A 308 19.83 9.03 9.75
CA PRO A 308 21.18 8.50 9.82
C PRO A 308 21.31 7.34 10.81
N PRO A 309 22.37 6.52 10.67
CA PRO A 309 22.58 5.35 11.51
C PRO A 309 22.50 5.66 13.01
N GLY A 310 21.95 4.71 13.77
CA GLY A 310 21.75 4.81 15.22
C GLY A 310 20.55 5.64 15.67
N CYS A 311 19.82 6.32 14.77
CA CYS A 311 18.64 7.07 15.17
C CYS A 311 17.52 6.16 15.69
N ALA A 312 17.02 6.45 16.89
CA ALA A 312 15.88 5.74 17.48
C ALA A 312 14.54 6.14 16.83
N PRO A 313 13.54 5.26 16.82
CA PRO A 313 12.21 5.59 16.31
C PRO A 313 11.45 6.52 17.27
N THR A 314 10.71 7.49 16.71
CA THR A 314 9.80 8.37 17.46
C THR A 314 8.46 8.50 16.74
N LYS A 315 7.41 8.92 17.45
CA LYS A 315 6.08 9.12 16.85
C LYS A 315 6.12 10.09 15.66
N LEU A 316 6.91 11.17 15.77
CA LEU A 316 7.06 12.15 14.69
C LEU A 316 7.77 11.55 13.47
N ARG A 317 8.79 10.72 13.68
CA ARG A 317 9.53 10.04 12.60
C ARG A 317 8.67 9.02 11.85
N PHE A 318 7.73 8.37 12.52
CA PHE A 318 6.75 7.52 11.82
C PHE A 318 5.89 8.32 10.83
N LEU A 319 5.42 9.50 11.24
CA LEU A 319 4.61 10.37 10.39
C LEU A 319 5.41 10.96 9.23
N ALA A 320 6.66 11.34 9.49
CA ALA A 320 7.56 11.80 8.44
C ALA A 320 7.87 10.67 7.45
N ARG A 321 8.21 9.47 7.93
CA ARG A 321 8.53 8.30 7.09
C ARG A 321 7.40 7.92 6.13
N ASN A 322 6.14 8.08 6.53
CA ASN A 322 5.00 7.72 5.68
C ASN A 322 4.94 8.54 4.38
N ARG A 323 5.45 9.78 4.37
CA ARG A 323 5.58 10.58 3.15
C ARG A 323 6.44 9.86 2.11
N LEU A 324 7.53 9.26 2.57
CA LEU A 324 8.52 8.62 1.72
C LEU A 324 7.94 7.34 1.11
N ILE A 325 7.20 6.55 1.88
CA ILE A 325 6.51 5.36 1.35
C ILE A 325 5.59 5.75 0.19
N ALA A 326 4.73 6.74 0.38
CA ALA A 326 3.78 7.16 -0.65
C ALA A 326 4.50 7.75 -1.87
N ALA A 327 5.54 8.56 -1.64
CA ALA A 327 6.27 9.28 -2.67
C ALA A 327 7.23 8.43 -3.51
N ILE A 328 7.58 7.21 -3.11
CA ILE A 328 8.43 6.34 -3.93
C ILE A 328 7.66 5.24 -4.67
N THR A 329 6.34 5.11 -4.45
CA THR A 329 5.50 4.06 -5.06
C THR A 329 4.41 4.59 -5.98
N GLN A 330 4.07 3.90 -7.05
CA GLN A 330 3.06 4.32 -8.04
C GLN A 330 1.63 4.38 -7.46
N GLY A 331 1.37 3.69 -6.35
CA GLY A 331 0.09 3.76 -5.63
C GLY A 331 0.20 3.20 -4.22
N THR A 332 -0.82 3.45 -3.40
CA THR A 332 -0.87 2.97 -2.00
C THR A 332 -2.14 2.17 -1.74
N VAL A 333 -1.98 0.91 -1.33
CA VAL A 333 -3.06 0.02 -0.92
C VAL A 333 -3.13 -0.04 0.60
N VAL A 334 -4.30 0.31 1.14
CA VAL A 334 -4.61 0.21 2.57
C VAL A 334 -5.39 -1.08 2.83
N ILE A 335 -4.77 -2.05 3.49
CA ILE A 335 -5.39 -3.36 3.76
C ILE A 335 -6.43 -3.25 4.88
N GLU A 336 -6.00 -2.77 6.05
CA GLU A 336 -6.88 -2.51 7.19
C GLU A 336 -6.45 -1.20 7.86
N ALA A 337 -7.42 -0.37 8.22
CA ALA A 337 -7.18 0.85 8.98
C ALA A 337 -8.38 1.18 9.87
N ALA A 338 -8.13 1.37 11.17
CA ALA A 338 -9.07 2.12 12.01
C ALA A 338 -9.08 3.62 11.63
N VAL A 339 -10.10 4.36 12.05
CA VAL A 339 -10.25 5.82 11.80
C VAL A 339 -9.05 6.66 12.27
N ARG A 340 -8.27 6.17 13.24
CA ARG A 340 -7.05 6.84 13.75
C ARG A 340 -5.76 6.07 13.40
N SER A 341 -5.80 5.23 12.37
CA SER A 341 -4.64 4.46 11.92
C SER A 341 -3.60 5.34 11.27
N GLY A 342 -2.32 5.01 11.49
CA GLY A 342 -1.20 5.64 10.78
C GLY A 342 -1.21 5.38 9.28
N ALA A 343 -1.86 4.31 8.81
CA ALA A 343 -2.00 4.00 7.39
C ALA A 343 -2.79 5.08 6.62
N LEU A 344 -3.75 5.75 7.28
CA LEU A 344 -4.51 6.85 6.69
C LEU A 344 -3.62 8.08 6.41
N ASN A 345 -2.53 8.24 7.18
CA ASN A 345 -1.55 9.29 6.90
C ASN A 345 -0.73 8.97 5.64
N THR A 346 -0.38 7.70 5.38
CA THR A 346 0.25 7.30 4.11
C THR A 346 -0.70 7.51 2.93
N ALA A 347 -1.98 7.13 3.06
CA ALA A 347 -2.99 7.43 2.05
C ALA A 347 -3.14 8.94 1.80
N GLY A 348 -3.09 9.74 2.86
CA GLY A 348 -3.02 11.21 2.76
C GLY A 348 -1.85 11.71 1.94
N TRP A 349 -0.66 11.16 2.16
CA TRP A 349 0.51 11.51 1.36
C TRP A 349 0.40 11.04 -0.09
N ALA A 350 -0.18 9.87 -0.36
CA ALA A 350 -0.39 9.39 -1.72
C ALA A 350 -1.30 10.33 -2.51
N GLU A 351 -2.41 10.78 -1.91
CA GLU A 351 -3.28 11.80 -2.53
C GLU A 351 -2.55 13.12 -2.78
N GLN A 352 -1.75 13.60 -1.83
CA GLN A 352 -0.94 14.81 -2.01
C GLN A 352 0.10 14.68 -3.13
N CYS A 353 0.62 13.48 -3.36
CA CYS A 353 1.54 13.19 -4.46
C CYS A 353 0.82 12.93 -5.79
N GLY A 354 -0.52 13.07 -5.86
CA GLY A 354 -1.31 12.76 -7.04
C GLY A 354 -1.35 11.28 -7.40
N ARG A 355 -1.20 10.38 -6.41
CA ARG A 355 -1.11 8.93 -6.60
C ARG A 355 -2.39 8.23 -6.15
N PRO A 356 -2.81 7.17 -6.86
CA PRO A 356 -4.00 6.41 -6.51
C PRO A 356 -3.87 5.82 -5.10
N VAL A 357 -4.93 6.00 -4.32
CA VAL A 357 -5.15 5.28 -3.07
C VAL A 357 -6.14 4.17 -3.36
N LEU A 358 -5.81 2.98 -2.88
CA LEU A 358 -6.67 1.82 -2.92
C LEU A 358 -6.98 1.36 -1.49
N ALA A 359 -8.14 0.77 -1.29
CA ALA A 359 -8.54 0.24 0.00
C ALA A 359 -9.18 -1.14 -0.17
N VAL A 360 -8.73 -2.09 0.65
CA VAL A 360 -9.32 -3.43 0.70
C VAL A 360 -10.63 -3.38 1.49
N PRO A 361 -11.71 -4.00 1.00
CA PRO A 361 -12.95 -4.09 1.76
C PRO A 361 -12.77 -4.94 3.02
N GLY A 362 -13.59 -4.66 4.03
CA GLY A 362 -13.69 -5.54 5.18
C GLY A 362 -15.06 -5.41 5.85
N PRO A 363 -15.36 -6.27 6.84
CA PRO A 363 -16.67 -6.30 7.50
C PRO A 363 -17.02 -4.93 8.11
N ILE A 364 -18.24 -4.44 7.88
CA ILE A 364 -18.73 -3.19 8.48
C ILE A 364 -18.80 -3.22 10.02
N THR A 365 -18.81 -4.43 10.59
CA THR A 365 -18.75 -4.66 12.04
C THR A 365 -17.32 -4.58 12.60
N SER A 366 -16.30 -4.59 11.74
CA SER A 366 -14.90 -4.51 12.14
C SER A 366 -14.45 -3.06 12.26
N ARG A 367 -14.00 -2.68 13.47
CA ARG A 367 -13.37 -1.36 13.70
C ARG A 367 -12.09 -1.16 12.87
N MET A 368 -11.44 -2.24 12.43
CA MET A 368 -10.23 -2.19 11.60
C MET A 368 -10.53 -1.92 10.13
N SER A 369 -11.80 -1.98 9.70
CA SER A 369 -12.20 -1.68 8.33
C SER A 369 -12.75 -0.26 8.17
N ALA A 370 -13.10 0.40 9.27
CA ALA A 370 -13.76 1.71 9.26
C ALA A 370 -12.97 2.79 8.50
N GLY A 371 -11.64 2.82 8.65
CA GLY A 371 -10.77 3.73 7.90
C GLY A 371 -10.72 3.40 6.41
N SER A 372 -10.65 2.12 6.03
CA SER A 372 -10.75 1.70 4.62
C SER A 372 -12.09 2.13 4.00
N HIS A 373 -13.20 1.97 4.74
CA HIS A 373 -14.51 2.43 4.29
C HIS A 373 -14.58 3.94 4.09
N LEU A 374 -13.99 4.72 5.00
CA LEU A 374 -13.90 6.18 4.86
C LEU A 374 -13.07 6.59 3.64
N LEU A 375 -11.95 5.90 3.36
CA LEU A 375 -11.14 6.17 2.16
C LEU A 375 -11.97 5.99 0.89
N VAL A 376 -12.72 4.90 0.77
CA VAL A 376 -13.57 4.64 -0.40
C VAL A 376 -14.70 5.65 -0.49
N ARG A 377 -15.39 5.92 0.63
CA ARG A 377 -16.59 6.75 0.65
C ARG A 377 -16.32 8.23 0.47
N GLU A 378 -15.25 8.74 1.09
CA GLU A 378 -15.03 10.19 1.24
C GLU A 378 -13.80 10.69 0.49
N ARG A 379 -12.87 9.80 0.11
CA ARG A 379 -11.57 10.18 -0.46
C ARG A 379 -11.26 9.52 -1.79
N ASN A 380 -12.30 9.02 -2.47
CA ASN A 380 -12.22 8.42 -3.80
C ASN A 380 -11.17 7.30 -3.93
N ALA A 381 -10.89 6.58 -2.84
CA ALA A 381 -10.01 5.42 -2.94
C ALA A 381 -10.68 4.33 -3.76
N VAL A 382 -9.91 3.70 -4.65
CA VAL A 382 -10.38 2.57 -5.45
C VAL A 382 -10.54 1.35 -4.54
N LEU A 383 -11.67 0.67 -4.62
CA LEU A 383 -11.86 -0.58 -3.90
C LEU A 383 -11.00 -1.66 -4.55
N ALA A 384 -10.06 -2.23 -3.81
CA ALA A 384 -9.19 -3.31 -4.29
C ALA A 384 -9.61 -4.65 -3.68
N THR A 385 -9.97 -5.60 -4.53
CA THR A 385 -10.38 -6.96 -4.15
C THR A 385 -9.38 -8.01 -4.59
N ASN A 386 -8.53 -7.69 -5.57
CA ASN A 386 -7.53 -8.59 -6.13
C ASN A 386 -6.31 -7.80 -6.68
N VAL A 387 -5.29 -8.51 -7.15
CA VAL A 387 -4.06 -7.92 -7.70
C VAL A 387 -4.30 -7.15 -9.00
N ALA A 388 -5.22 -7.60 -9.85
CA ALA A 388 -5.52 -6.94 -11.12
C ALA A 388 -6.12 -5.54 -10.89
N ASP A 389 -6.99 -5.37 -9.89
CA ASP A 389 -7.53 -4.06 -9.49
C ASP A 389 -6.40 -3.08 -9.13
N ILE A 390 -5.37 -3.58 -8.42
CA ILE A 390 -4.20 -2.77 -8.01
C ILE A 390 -3.36 -2.40 -9.23
N ILE A 391 -3.07 -3.37 -10.10
CA ILE A 391 -2.27 -3.15 -11.30
C ILE A 391 -2.98 -2.17 -12.22
N GLU A 392 -4.28 -2.30 -12.45
CA GLU A 392 -5.06 -1.36 -13.27
C GLU A 392 -4.92 0.07 -12.73
N ALA A 393 -5.17 0.27 -11.43
CA ALA A 393 -5.19 1.59 -10.82
C ALA A 393 -3.85 2.34 -10.91
N ILE A 394 -2.72 1.63 -10.86
CA ILE A 394 -1.37 2.21 -10.92
C ILE A 394 -0.79 2.23 -12.33
N SER A 395 -1.50 1.69 -13.33
CA SER A 395 -1.06 1.64 -14.72
C SER A 395 -1.46 2.92 -15.47
N PRO A 396 -0.76 3.26 -16.56
CA PRO A 396 -1.22 4.32 -17.46
C PRO A 396 -2.65 4.10 -17.93
N PHE A 397 -3.39 5.19 -18.12
CA PHE A 397 -4.79 5.13 -18.57
C PHE A 397 -4.96 4.26 -19.82
N GLY A 398 -5.94 3.37 -19.77
CA GLY A 398 -6.27 2.46 -20.88
C GLY A 398 -5.41 1.20 -20.96
N THR A 399 -4.50 0.97 -20.00
CA THR A 399 -3.67 -0.23 -19.94
C THR A 399 -4.04 -1.12 -18.75
N ASN A 400 -3.82 -2.44 -18.86
CA ASN A 400 -4.11 -3.43 -17.81
C ASN A 400 -5.55 -3.35 -17.25
N LEU A 401 -6.53 -3.01 -18.09
CA LEU A 401 -7.92 -2.85 -17.68
C LEU A 401 -8.47 -4.17 -17.15
N THR A 402 -9.07 -4.14 -15.96
CA THR A 402 -9.84 -5.28 -15.47
C THR A 402 -11.13 -5.40 -16.28
N GLN A 403 -11.54 -6.65 -16.50
CA GLN A 403 -12.87 -6.90 -17.04
C GLN A 403 -13.85 -7.03 -15.87
N PRO A 404 -15.02 -6.36 -15.93
CA PRO A 404 -16.02 -6.53 -14.89
C PRO A 404 -16.36 -8.02 -14.79
N PRO A 405 -16.46 -8.58 -13.56
CA PRO A 405 -16.79 -9.98 -13.38
C PRO A 405 -18.17 -10.22 -14.00
N ARG A 406 -18.18 -10.90 -15.14
CA ARG A 406 -19.38 -11.39 -15.80
C ARG A 406 -19.38 -12.90 -15.65
N ALA A 407 -20.46 -13.44 -15.10
CA ALA A 407 -20.70 -14.86 -15.22
C ALA A 407 -20.71 -15.22 -16.72
N ALA A 408 -20.13 -16.37 -17.06
CA ALA A 408 -20.29 -16.88 -18.41
C ALA A 408 -21.81 -16.99 -18.68
N PRO A 409 -22.32 -16.46 -19.80
CA PRO A 409 -23.74 -16.58 -20.10
C PRO A 409 -24.10 -18.06 -20.11
N THR A 410 -25.09 -18.42 -19.31
CA THR A 410 -25.69 -19.75 -19.35
C THR A 410 -26.60 -19.84 -20.58
N LEU A 411 -26.89 -21.06 -21.04
CA LEU A 411 -27.84 -21.27 -22.14
C LEU A 411 -29.19 -20.58 -21.86
N THR A 412 -29.61 -20.55 -20.59
CA THR A 412 -30.82 -19.87 -20.12
C THR A 412 -30.76 -18.35 -20.27
N ASP A 413 -29.60 -17.73 -20.08
CA ASP A 413 -29.42 -16.27 -20.23
C ASP A 413 -29.58 -15.78 -21.69
N THR A 414 -29.55 -16.71 -22.66
CA THR A 414 -29.65 -16.43 -24.09
C THR A 414 -30.98 -16.85 -24.71
N LEU A 415 -31.91 -17.39 -23.90
CA LEU A 415 -33.21 -17.81 -24.39
C LEU A 415 -34.06 -16.61 -24.81
N ASP A 416 -34.82 -16.79 -25.90
CA ASP A 416 -35.88 -15.87 -26.28
C ASP A 416 -36.89 -15.71 -25.12
N PRO A 417 -37.52 -14.54 -24.92
CA PRO A 417 -38.44 -14.30 -23.81
C PRO A 417 -39.53 -15.36 -23.63
N ASP A 418 -40.06 -15.92 -24.72
CA ASP A 418 -41.12 -16.93 -24.63
C ASP A 418 -40.57 -18.31 -24.22
N LEU A 419 -39.34 -18.64 -24.62
CA LEU A 419 -38.62 -19.83 -24.14
C LEU A 419 -38.30 -19.70 -22.65
N GLN A 420 -37.85 -18.53 -22.19
CA GLN A 420 -37.55 -18.29 -20.79
C GLN A 420 -38.81 -18.39 -19.92
N ARG A 421 -39.91 -17.74 -20.32
CA ARG A 421 -41.20 -17.84 -19.61
C ARG A 421 -41.73 -19.27 -19.55
N THR A 422 -41.58 -20.01 -20.65
CA THR A 422 -41.98 -21.42 -20.70
C THR A 422 -41.12 -22.27 -19.77
N LEU A 423 -39.81 -22.04 -19.74
CA LEU A 423 -38.88 -22.73 -18.85
C LEU A 423 -39.21 -22.47 -17.37
N ASP A 424 -39.45 -21.21 -17.01
CA ASP A 424 -39.81 -20.80 -15.64
C ASP A 424 -41.15 -21.39 -15.18
N ALA A 425 -42.06 -21.67 -16.12
CA ALA A 425 -43.34 -22.29 -15.87
C ALA A 425 -43.28 -23.82 -15.75
N VAL A 426 -42.15 -24.46 -16.09
CA VAL A 426 -41.99 -25.92 -16.00
C VAL A 426 -41.66 -26.32 -14.55
N PRO A 427 -42.45 -27.21 -13.92
CA PRO A 427 -42.25 -27.59 -12.52
C PRO A 427 -41.04 -28.50 -12.30
N VAL A 428 -40.43 -28.40 -11.11
CA VAL A 428 -39.27 -29.23 -10.70
C VAL A 428 -39.68 -30.67 -10.32
N HIS A 429 -40.74 -30.82 -9.52
CA HIS A 429 -41.05 -32.11 -8.89
C HIS A 429 -42.17 -32.89 -9.59
N ASN A 430 -43.29 -32.23 -9.87
CA ASN A 430 -44.48 -32.87 -10.41
C ASN A 430 -44.66 -32.47 -11.88
N PRO A 431 -44.58 -33.39 -12.85
CA PRO A 431 -44.79 -33.07 -14.26
C PRO A 431 -46.12 -32.34 -14.50
N ALA A 432 -46.12 -31.37 -15.42
CA ALA A 432 -47.31 -30.61 -15.81
C ALA A 432 -47.61 -30.76 -17.30
N THR A 433 -48.90 -30.70 -17.64
CA THR A 433 -49.36 -30.69 -19.03
C THR A 433 -49.00 -29.38 -19.74
N THR A 434 -48.93 -29.41 -21.06
CA THR A 434 -48.69 -28.23 -21.89
C THR A 434 -49.68 -27.10 -21.57
N ASP A 435 -50.98 -27.38 -21.43
CA ASP A 435 -52.00 -26.37 -21.11
C ASP A 435 -51.73 -25.66 -19.78
N ARG A 436 -51.29 -26.43 -18.77
CA ARG A 436 -50.98 -25.88 -17.45
C ARG A 436 -49.75 -24.99 -17.51
N ILE A 437 -48.72 -25.42 -18.25
CA ILE A 437 -47.49 -24.64 -18.44
C ILE A 437 -47.77 -23.39 -19.26
N ALA A 438 -48.57 -23.48 -20.33
CA ALA A 438 -48.99 -22.35 -21.15
C ALA A 438 -49.72 -21.28 -20.31
N ASN A 439 -50.66 -21.72 -19.47
CA ASN A 439 -51.38 -20.82 -18.56
C ASN A 439 -50.45 -20.14 -17.54
N THR A 440 -49.47 -20.86 -16.99
CA THR A 440 -48.48 -20.28 -16.06
C THR A 440 -47.47 -19.36 -16.76
N ALA A 441 -47.05 -19.70 -17.98
CA ALA A 441 -46.12 -18.92 -18.80
C ALA A 441 -46.78 -17.66 -19.41
N GLY A 442 -48.12 -17.57 -19.40
CA GLY A 442 -48.87 -16.50 -20.04
C GLY A 442 -48.82 -16.55 -21.57
N LEU A 443 -48.73 -17.76 -22.13
CA LEU A 443 -48.64 -18.02 -23.57
C LEU A 443 -49.85 -18.82 -24.04
N ASP A 444 -50.16 -18.77 -25.33
CA ASP A 444 -51.10 -19.71 -25.91
C ASP A 444 -50.50 -21.13 -25.98
N VAL A 445 -51.37 -22.14 -26.05
CA VAL A 445 -50.95 -23.55 -26.05
C VAL A 445 -50.01 -23.88 -27.22
N PRO A 446 -50.24 -23.42 -28.47
CA PRO A 446 -49.32 -23.66 -29.58
C PRO A 446 -47.91 -23.10 -29.34
N THR A 447 -47.79 -21.86 -28.86
CA THR A 447 -46.49 -21.21 -28.60
C THR A 447 -45.76 -21.92 -27.46
N ALA A 448 -46.47 -22.22 -26.36
CA ALA A 448 -45.90 -22.98 -25.25
C ALA A 448 -45.43 -24.37 -25.69
N GLN A 449 -46.19 -25.05 -26.57
CA GLN A 449 -45.79 -26.36 -27.09
C GLN A 449 -44.52 -26.31 -27.94
N GLN A 450 -44.38 -25.30 -28.80
CA GLN A 450 -43.16 -25.08 -29.59
C GLN A 450 -41.97 -24.74 -28.69
N CYS A 451 -42.18 -23.91 -27.65
CA CYS A 451 -41.16 -23.59 -26.67
C CYS A 451 -40.71 -24.83 -25.89
N LEU A 452 -41.63 -25.66 -25.41
CA LEU A 452 -41.33 -26.90 -24.69
C LEU A 452 -40.50 -27.87 -25.55
N GLN A 453 -40.83 -28.02 -26.83
CA GLN A 453 -40.04 -28.86 -27.74
C GLN A 453 -38.60 -28.33 -27.90
N THR A 454 -38.46 -27.02 -28.04
CA THR A 454 -37.14 -26.37 -28.15
C THR A 454 -36.33 -26.52 -26.86
N LEU A 455 -36.94 -26.28 -25.69
CA LEU A 455 -36.31 -26.45 -24.38
C LEU A 455 -35.91 -27.91 -24.12
N ALA A 456 -36.70 -28.88 -24.58
CA ALA A 456 -36.39 -30.30 -24.48
C ALA A 456 -35.21 -30.69 -25.38
N ALA A 457 -35.15 -30.14 -26.60
CA ALA A 457 -34.01 -30.33 -27.50
C ALA A 457 -32.71 -29.73 -26.91
N LEU A 458 -32.81 -28.64 -26.16
CA LEU A 458 -31.72 -28.04 -25.40
C LEU A 458 -31.41 -28.78 -24.09
N THR A 459 -32.10 -29.88 -23.78
CA THR A 459 -31.96 -30.68 -22.55
C THR A 459 -32.25 -29.91 -21.24
N LEU A 460 -32.93 -28.77 -21.35
CA LEU A 460 -33.30 -27.93 -20.20
C LEU A 460 -34.54 -28.44 -19.47
N ILE A 461 -35.35 -29.27 -20.12
CA ILE A 461 -36.52 -29.95 -19.55
C ILE A 461 -36.61 -31.39 -20.05
N THR A 462 -37.40 -32.22 -19.36
CA THR A 462 -37.68 -33.61 -19.75
C THR A 462 -39.16 -33.86 -19.91
N GLN A 463 -39.52 -34.63 -20.94
CA GLN A 463 -40.87 -35.12 -21.14
C GLN A 463 -41.04 -36.46 -20.41
N THR A 464 -42.12 -36.58 -19.65
CA THR A 464 -42.56 -37.81 -18.98
C THR A 464 -43.97 -38.18 -19.48
N PRO A 465 -44.46 -39.41 -19.22
CA PRO A 465 -45.84 -39.77 -19.53
C PRO A 465 -46.88 -38.86 -18.86
N ALA A 466 -46.55 -38.23 -17.73
CA ALA A 466 -47.41 -37.33 -16.98
C ALA A 466 -47.29 -35.85 -17.37
N GLY A 467 -46.40 -35.51 -18.32
CA GLY A 467 -46.15 -34.13 -18.76
C GLY A 467 -44.68 -33.73 -18.70
N TRP A 468 -44.42 -32.43 -18.69
CA TRP A 468 -43.08 -31.84 -18.70
C TRP A 468 -42.60 -31.49 -17.29
N ARG A 469 -41.31 -31.66 -17.04
CA ARG A 469 -40.65 -31.25 -15.79
C ARG A 469 -39.20 -30.83 -16.03
N LEU A 470 -38.62 -30.09 -15.08
CA LEU A 470 -37.19 -29.80 -15.07
C LEU A 470 -36.38 -31.08 -14.78
N PRO A 471 -35.13 -31.18 -15.26
CA PRO A 471 -34.23 -32.28 -14.92
C PRO A 471 -34.00 -32.31 -13.41
N THR A 472 -34.03 -33.49 -12.80
CA THR A 472 -33.66 -33.63 -11.40
C THR A 472 -32.14 -33.43 -11.30
N PRO A 473 -31.62 -32.49 -10.48
CA PRO A 473 -30.19 -32.35 -10.32
C PRO A 473 -29.59 -33.67 -9.79
N PRO A 474 -28.39 -34.07 -10.21
CA PRO A 474 -27.72 -35.22 -9.62
C PRO A 474 -27.58 -35.01 -8.11
N PRO A 475 -27.69 -36.07 -7.29
CA PRO A 475 -27.43 -35.95 -5.85
C PRO A 475 -26.02 -35.37 -5.65
N PRO A 476 -25.80 -34.53 -4.61
CA PRO A 476 -24.49 -34.00 -4.32
C PRO A 476 -23.52 -35.18 -4.12
N SER A 477 -22.38 -35.13 -4.82
CA SER A 477 -21.29 -36.11 -4.64
C SER A 477 -20.86 -36.15 -3.17
N PRO A 478 -20.60 -37.34 -2.60
CA PRO A 478 -20.26 -37.50 -1.18
C PRO A 478 -18.98 -36.78 -0.75
#